data_AF-A0A956F5J1-F1
#
_entry.id   AF-A0A956F5J1-F1
#
_cell.length_a   1.000
_cell.length_b   1.000
_cell.length_c   1.000
_cell.angle_alpha   90.00
_cell.angle_beta   90.00
_cell.angle_gamma   90.00
#
_symmetry.space_group_name_H-M   'P 1'
#
loop_
_entity.id
_entity.type
_entity.pdbx_description
1 polymer ?
#
loop_
_entity_poly.entity_id
_entity_poly.type
_entity_poly.pdbx_seq_one_letter_code
_entity_poly.pdbx_strand_id
1 'polypeptide(L)'
;MPSLLRASSLALPALLIACRPSVSDDEVARAVIGPDGGTIASLDAVLTIAILPGALEEEVEMFIEPTREPPDVYGQAYLVRPTPELLIDATITIRSELPEDTSRVAVGAVDPDAYDAGRGDWVPLPVLRIDPEQQLVVGSDPRISIFYALLDDAAGGGSTGTSTGTSTGTSTSGPVTDDGSTGGSDDDTGPGPVTDDSDDGGSSSGEPAVSYAADVEPTLTAICTCHIEGVQAGLSLMSGYGNLVDVPSTEAPALDRIEPGDPDASYLWHKINGTHASVGGSGNPMPAPAGGLDAGTIATIEAWISGGAQP
;
A
#
# COMPACT_ATOMS: atom_id res chain seq x y z
N MET A 1 -81.51 14.64 -6.50
CA MET A 1 -80.64 13.78 -7.34
C MET A 1 -79.45 14.62 -7.79
N PRO A 2 -78.26 14.46 -7.18
CA PRO A 2 -77.03 15.02 -7.72
C PRO A 2 -76.05 13.94 -8.19
N SER A 3 -75.41 14.30 -9.30
CA SER A 3 -74.35 13.65 -10.08
C SER A 3 -73.24 12.96 -9.27
N LEU A 4 -72.94 11.72 -9.65
CA LEU A 4 -71.75 10.96 -9.28
C LEU A 4 -70.53 11.52 -10.06
N LEU A 5 -69.63 12.22 -9.38
CA LEU A 5 -68.27 12.43 -9.89
C LEU A 5 -67.39 11.26 -9.46
N ARG A 6 -67.01 10.46 -10.45
CA ARG A 6 -66.11 9.31 -10.34
C ARG A 6 -64.67 9.84 -10.29
N ALA A 7 -64.03 9.82 -9.13
CA ALA A 7 -62.61 10.10 -9.01
C ALA A 7 -61.82 8.88 -9.52
N SER A 8 -61.25 8.99 -10.73
CA SER A 8 -60.21 8.07 -11.22
C SER A 8 -58.94 8.33 -10.44
N SER A 9 -58.70 7.53 -9.40
CA SER A 9 -57.41 7.47 -8.73
C SER A 9 -56.46 6.69 -9.65
N LEU A 10 -55.57 7.40 -10.35
CA LEU A 10 -54.41 6.79 -11.00
C LEU A 10 -53.54 6.21 -9.88
N ALA A 11 -53.49 4.89 -9.79
CA ALA A 11 -52.51 4.18 -8.99
C ALA A 11 -51.10 4.53 -9.51
N LEU A 12 -50.33 5.27 -8.70
CA LEU A 12 -48.88 5.31 -8.85
C LEU A 12 -48.36 3.87 -8.75
N PRO A 13 -47.43 3.43 -9.61
CA PRO A 13 -46.81 2.14 -9.44
C PRO A 13 -46.01 2.23 -8.14
N ALA A 14 -46.44 1.45 -7.13
CA ALA A 14 -45.61 1.16 -5.98
C ALA A 14 -44.33 0.53 -6.52
N LEU A 15 -43.26 1.32 -6.56
CA LEU A 15 -41.92 0.82 -6.77
C LEU A 15 -41.70 -0.21 -5.66
N LEU A 16 -41.67 -1.48 -6.05
CA LEU A 16 -41.27 -2.59 -5.20
C LEU A 16 -39.82 -2.33 -4.79
N ILE A 17 -39.64 -1.54 -3.74
CA ILE A 17 -38.49 -1.65 -2.86
C ILE A 17 -38.61 -3.09 -2.35
N ALA A 18 -37.83 -3.98 -2.94
CA ALA A 18 -37.63 -5.29 -2.38
C ALA A 18 -37.26 -5.08 -0.91
N CYS A 19 -38.12 -5.51 0.01
CA CYS A 19 -37.75 -5.66 1.40
C CYS A 19 -36.52 -6.58 1.40
N ARG A 20 -35.34 -5.99 1.53
CA ARG A 20 -34.16 -6.72 1.99
C ARG A 20 -34.57 -7.41 3.29
N PRO A 21 -34.25 -8.70 3.50
CA PRO A 21 -34.35 -9.27 4.82
C PRO A 21 -33.47 -8.41 5.71
N SER A 22 -34.09 -7.64 6.60
CA SER A 22 -33.38 -6.90 7.63
C SER A 22 -32.62 -7.93 8.45
N VAL A 23 -31.29 -7.89 8.40
CA VAL A 23 -30.46 -8.47 9.46
C VAL A 23 -31.06 -7.96 10.77
N SER A 24 -31.41 -8.86 11.68
CA SER A 24 -31.99 -8.46 12.97
C SER A 24 -30.99 -7.55 13.69
N ASP A 25 -31.46 -6.53 14.40
CA ASP A 25 -30.62 -5.60 15.17
C ASP A 25 -29.62 -6.32 16.10
N ASP A 26 -29.96 -7.55 16.50
CA ASP A 26 -29.17 -8.48 17.31
C ASP A 26 -27.90 -9.04 16.63
N GLU A 27 -27.69 -8.83 15.32
CA GLU A 27 -26.51 -9.32 14.57
C GLU A 27 -25.50 -8.20 14.22
N VAL A 28 -25.76 -6.96 14.65
CA VAL A 28 -24.92 -5.79 14.34
C VAL A 28 -24.08 -5.41 15.56
N ALA A 29 -22.75 -5.47 15.43
CA ALA A 29 -21.84 -4.93 16.43
C ALA A 29 -21.76 -3.40 16.31
N ARG A 30 -21.61 -2.71 17.45
CA ARG A 30 -21.61 -1.23 17.53
C ARG A 30 -20.50 -0.74 18.44
N ALA A 31 -19.80 0.32 18.06
CA ALA A 31 -18.86 1.02 18.93
C ALA A 31 -18.75 2.50 18.54
N VAL A 32 -18.57 3.38 19.54
CA VAL A 32 -18.17 4.77 19.30
C VAL A 32 -16.66 4.84 19.46
N ILE A 33 -15.97 5.28 18.41
CA ILE A 33 -14.51 5.41 18.38
C ILE A 33 -14.17 6.85 18.03
N GLY A 34 -13.33 7.49 18.84
CA GLY A 34 -12.90 8.86 18.64
C GLY A 34 -11.39 9.00 18.52
N PRO A 35 -10.85 10.22 18.74
CA PRO A 35 -9.42 10.50 18.62
C PRO A 35 -8.53 9.69 19.57
N ASP A 36 -9.06 9.17 20.66
CA ASP A 36 -8.33 8.30 21.59
C ASP A 36 -8.11 6.87 21.03
N GLY A 37 -8.66 6.57 19.85
CA GLY A 37 -8.62 5.25 19.25
C GLY A 37 -9.59 4.28 19.93
N GLY A 38 -9.54 3.01 19.51
CA GLY A 38 -10.42 1.99 20.04
C GLY A 38 -10.47 0.75 19.15
N THR A 39 -11.30 -0.21 19.55
CA THR A 39 -11.50 -1.44 18.79
C THR A 39 -12.97 -1.75 18.67
N ILE A 40 -13.37 -2.26 17.51
CA ILE A 40 -14.70 -2.85 17.29
C ILE A 40 -14.51 -4.25 16.69
N ALA A 41 -15.31 -5.21 17.15
CA ALA A 41 -15.30 -6.57 16.65
C ALA A 41 -16.72 -6.99 16.22
N SER A 42 -16.82 -7.83 15.21
CA SER A 42 -18.08 -8.52 14.88
C SER A 42 -18.56 -9.37 16.07
N LEU A 43 -19.86 -9.64 16.16
CA LEU A 43 -20.43 -10.36 17.31
C LEU A 43 -19.94 -11.82 17.43
N ASP A 44 -19.52 -12.42 16.32
CA ASP A 44 -18.88 -13.73 16.28
C ASP A 44 -17.36 -13.68 16.53
N ALA A 45 -16.80 -12.48 16.75
CA ALA A 45 -15.38 -12.21 16.99
C ALA A 45 -14.43 -12.67 15.86
N VAL A 46 -14.95 -12.82 14.65
CA VAL A 46 -14.15 -13.16 13.45
C VAL A 46 -13.43 -11.92 12.92
N LEU A 47 -14.16 -10.81 12.68
CA LEU A 47 -13.58 -9.55 12.26
C LEU A 47 -13.32 -8.67 13.49
N THR A 48 -12.11 -8.14 13.61
CA THR A 48 -11.77 -7.09 14.58
C THR A 48 -11.04 -5.96 13.86
N ILE A 49 -11.49 -4.72 14.09
CA ILE A 49 -10.88 -3.50 13.58
C ILE A 49 -10.33 -2.74 14.78
N ALA A 50 -9.02 -2.46 14.75
CA ALA A 50 -8.37 -1.60 15.72
C ALA A 50 -7.97 -0.28 15.07
N ILE A 51 -8.52 0.81 15.61
CA ILE A 51 -8.24 2.18 15.20
C ILE A 51 -7.29 2.77 16.24
N LEU A 52 -6.12 3.22 15.79
CA LEU A 52 -5.11 3.78 16.68
C LEU A 52 -5.49 5.19 17.15
N PRO A 53 -4.99 5.64 18.32
CA PRO A 53 -5.15 7.02 18.76
C PRO A 53 -4.61 7.99 17.71
N GLY A 54 -5.36 9.04 17.41
CA GLY A 54 -5.04 10.04 16.37
C GLY A 54 -5.45 9.63 14.96
N ALA A 55 -5.98 8.43 14.74
CA ALA A 55 -6.46 8.02 13.42
C ALA A 55 -7.75 8.73 12.98
N LEU A 56 -8.58 9.16 13.95
CA LEU A 56 -9.83 9.90 13.72
C LEU A 56 -9.75 11.29 14.35
N GLU A 57 -10.30 12.29 13.67
CA GLU A 57 -10.39 13.67 14.19
C GLU A 57 -11.59 13.87 15.12
N GLU A 58 -12.64 13.07 14.94
CA GLU A 58 -13.91 13.18 15.66
C GLU A 58 -14.42 11.79 16.09
N GLU A 59 -15.42 11.76 16.98
CA GLU A 59 -16.10 10.53 17.35
C GLU A 59 -16.98 10.01 16.21
N VAL A 60 -16.82 8.74 15.89
CA VAL A 60 -17.58 8.03 14.85
C VAL A 60 -18.25 6.81 15.47
N GLU A 61 -19.57 6.70 15.28
CA GLU A 61 -20.32 5.50 15.63
C GLU A 61 -20.19 4.48 14.49
N MET A 62 -19.47 3.40 14.75
CA MET A 62 -19.19 2.33 13.80
C MET A 62 -20.08 1.11 14.03
N PHE A 63 -20.39 0.44 12.93
CA PHE A 63 -21.26 -0.73 12.84
C PHE A 63 -20.57 -1.82 12.03
N ILE A 64 -20.63 -3.07 12.50
CA ILE A 64 -20.19 -4.25 11.75
C ILE A 64 -21.34 -5.25 11.69
N GLU A 65 -21.71 -5.69 10.48
CA GLU A 65 -22.73 -6.73 10.28
C GLU A 65 -22.24 -7.82 9.32
N PRO A 66 -22.56 -9.10 9.58
CA PRO A 66 -22.29 -10.17 8.62
C PRO A 66 -23.15 -9.99 7.38
N THR A 67 -22.59 -10.25 6.19
CA THR A 67 -23.30 -10.08 4.93
C THR A 67 -23.06 -11.24 3.98
N ARG A 68 -24.00 -11.41 3.03
CA ARG A 68 -23.89 -12.33 1.89
C ARG A 68 -24.10 -11.60 0.56
N GLU A 69 -24.06 -10.26 0.55
CA GLU A 69 -24.55 -9.46 -0.58
C GLU A 69 -23.50 -9.15 -1.68
N PRO A 70 -22.18 -8.96 -1.41
CA PRO A 70 -21.17 -9.00 -2.50
C PRO A 70 -19.83 -9.71 -2.17
N PRO A 71 -18.97 -10.01 -3.19
CA PRO A 71 -18.93 -11.23 -4.01
C PRO A 71 -18.12 -12.40 -3.40
N ASP A 72 -18.26 -13.61 -3.97
CA ASP A 72 -17.70 -14.89 -3.50
C ASP A 72 -16.26 -14.78 -2.92
N VAL A 73 -16.16 -14.98 -1.61
CA VAL A 73 -14.92 -15.02 -0.83
C VAL A 73 -14.84 -16.32 -0.05
N TYR A 74 -13.62 -16.63 0.39
CA TYR A 74 -13.40 -17.71 1.30
C TYR A 74 -13.98 -17.35 2.69
N GLY A 75 -15.18 -17.88 3.00
CA GLY A 75 -15.81 -17.76 4.31
C GLY A 75 -16.86 -16.63 4.44
N GLN A 76 -16.89 -15.96 5.60
CA GLN A 76 -17.88 -14.94 5.95
C GLN A 76 -17.33 -13.53 5.65
N ALA A 77 -18.12 -12.73 4.92
CA ALA A 77 -17.84 -11.32 4.70
C ALA A 77 -18.57 -10.44 5.72
N TYR A 78 -17.99 -9.29 6.03
CA TYR A 78 -18.58 -8.31 6.94
C TYR A 78 -18.71 -6.97 6.23
N LEU A 79 -19.82 -6.32 6.46
CA LEU A 79 -20.09 -4.97 6.02
C LEU A 79 -19.83 -4.02 7.18
N VAL A 80 -19.07 -2.96 6.92
CA VAL A 80 -18.68 -1.96 7.91
C VAL A 80 -19.21 -0.60 7.49
N ARG A 81 -19.82 0.12 8.44
CA ARG A 81 -20.32 1.47 8.22
C ARG A 81 -20.18 2.33 9.48
N PRO A 82 -19.98 3.65 9.36
CA PRO A 82 -19.55 4.35 8.17
C PRO A 82 -18.10 3.97 7.80
N THR A 83 -17.61 4.48 6.67
CA THR A 83 -16.27 4.27 6.13
C THR A 83 -15.43 5.56 6.25
N PRO A 84 -15.04 5.99 7.47
CA PRO A 84 -14.24 7.20 7.62
C PRO A 84 -12.86 7.04 6.98
N GLU A 85 -12.31 8.16 6.49
CA GLU A 85 -10.88 8.29 6.20
C GLU A 85 -10.11 8.28 7.51
N LEU A 86 -8.92 7.68 7.50
CA LEU A 86 -8.06 7.62 8.67
C LEU A 86 -6.78 8.41 8.43
N LEU A 87 -6.32 9.10 9.46
CA LEU A 87 -4.99 9.74 9.47
C LEU A 87 -3.87 8.72 9.75
N ILE A 88 -4.24 7.58 10.32
CA ILE A 88 -3.34 6.48 10.68
C ILE A 88 -4.06 5.17 10.32
N ASP A 89 -3.39 4.28 9.61
CA ASP A 89 -3.97 2.99 9.19
C ASP A 89 -4.60 2.22 10.36
N ALA A 90 -5.77 1.65 10.11
CA ALA A 90 -6.39 0.69 10.99
C ALA A 90 -5.76 -0.68 10.83
N THR A 91 -5.71 -1.44 11.93
CA THR A 91 -5.35 -2.85 11.91
C THR A 91 -6.61 -3.69 11.77
N ILE A 92 -6.71 -4.45 10.69
CA ILE A 92 -7.83 -5.35 10.41
C ILE A 92 -7.39 -6.78 10.71
N THR A 93 -8.11 -7.45 11.59
CA THR A 93 -7.82 -8.83 11.99
C THR A 93 -9.00 -9.71 11.61
N ILE A 94 -8.72 -10.79 10.88
CA ILE A 94 -9.67 -11.86 10.61
C ILE A 94 -9.19 -13.12 11.31
N ARG A 95 -10.04 -13.68 12.18
CA ARG A 95 -9.86 -14.98 12.82
C ARG A 95 -10.82 -16.00 12.20
N SER A 96 -10.30 -16.85 11.32
CA SER A 96 -11.07 -17.86 10.59
C SER A 96 -10.19 -19.06 10.26
N GLU A 97 -10.81 -20.19 9.90
CA GLU A 97 -10.09 -21.38 9.46
C GLU A 97 -9.22 -21.05 8.23
N LEU A 98 -7.91 -21.15 8.36
CA LEU A 98 -6.96 -20.84 7.30
C LEU A 98 -6.69 -22.07 6.42
N PRO A 99 -6.48 -21.88 5.11
CA PRO A 99 -6.05 -22.96 4.23
C PRO A 99 -4.67 -23.51 4.65
N GLU A 100 -4.36 -24.74 4.22
CA GLU A 100 -3.06 -25.38 4.48
C GLU A 100 -1.90 -24.56 3.89
N ASP A 101 -2.12 -23.96 2.71
CA ASP A 101 -1.19 -23.02 2.10
C ASP A 101 -1.60 -21.58 2.43
N THR A 102 -0.85 -20.96 3.33
CA THR A 102 -1.09 -19.58 3.76
C THR A 102 -0.29 -18.54 2.99
N SER A 103 0.50 -18.94 1.99
CA SER A 103 1.40 -18.05 1.25
C SER A 103 0.67 -16.95 0.46
N ARG A 104 -0.63 -17.15 0.22
CA ARG A 104 -1.49 -16.26 -0.56
C ARG A 104 -2.70 -15.78 0.23
N VAL A 105 -2.69 -15.97 1.55
CA VAL A 105 -3.78 -15.54 2.40
C VAL A 105 -3.63 -14.06 2.74
N ALA A 106 -4.73 -13.31 2.65
CA ALA A 106 -4.77 -11.90 3.04
C ALA A 106 -6.15 -11.52 3.61
N VAL A 107 -6.20 -10.40 4.33
CA VAL A 107 -7.48 -9.71 4.53
C VAL A 107 -7.85 -9.06 3.21
N GLY A 108 -8.99 -9.42 2.64
CA GLY A 108 -9.59 -8.74 1.51
C GLY A 108 -10.43 -7.58 1.98
N ALA A 109 -10.39 -6.49 1.22
CA ALA A 109 -11.23 -5.32 1.40
C ALA A 109 -11.89 -4.92 0.09
N VAL A 110 -13.06 -4.31 0.15
CA VAL A 110 -13.68 -3.64 -1.00
C VAL A 110 -13.71 -2.14 -0.73
N ASP A 111 -13.07 -1.39 -1.61
CA ASP A 111 -13.00 0.06 -1.51
C ASP A 111 -14.41 0.69 -1.66
N PRO A 112 -14.80 1.64 -0.78
CA PRO A 112 -16.13 2.23 -0.81
C PRO A 112 -16.42 3.00 -2.10
N ASP A 113 -15.42 3.73 -2.63
CA ASP A 113 -15.60 4.52 -3.86
C ASP A 113 -15.72 3.60 -5.09
N ALA A 114 -14.97 2.49 -5.11
CA ALA A 114 -15.12 1.45 -6.12
C ALA A 114 -16.54 0.85 -6.07
N TYR A 115 -17.02 0.49 -4.87
CA TYR A 115 -18.34 -0.11 -4.67
C TYR A 115 -19.47 0.82 -5.12
N ASP A 116 -19.40 2.10 -4.74
CA ASP A 116 -20.37 3.12 -5.16
C ASP A 116 -20.34 3.37 -6.68
N ALA A 117 -19.18 3.18 -7.31
CA ALA A 117 -19.04 3.19 -8.77
C ALA A 117 -19.54 1.90 -9.46
N GLY A 118 -20.10 0.95 -8.69
CA GLY A 118 -20.60 -0.34 -9.17
C GLY A 118 -19.53 -1.41 -9.38
N ARG A 119 -18.30 -1.20 -8.85
CA ARG A 119 -17.19 -2.16 -8.88
C ARG A 119 -16.99 -2.76 -7.49
N GLY A 120 -17.15 -4.07 -7.33
CA GLY A 120 -17.04 -4.76 -6.04
C GLY A 120 -15.81 -5.64 -5.90
N ASP A 121 -14.71 -5.29 -6.57
CA ASP A 121 -13.52 -6.14 -6.62
C ASP A 121 -12.83 -6.19 -5.24
N TRP A 122 -12.52 -7.41 -4.79
CA TRP A 122 -11.72 -7.61 -3.59
C TRP A 122 -10.26 -7.23 -3.85
N VAL A 123 -9.74 -6.37 -3.00
CA VAL A 123 -8.34 -5.97 -2.98
C VAL A 123 -7.70 -6.56 -1.72
N PRO A 124 -6.61 -7.33 -1.85
CA PRO A 124 -5.89 -7.80 -0.67
C PRO A 124 -5.20 -6.61 0.01
N LEU A 125 -5.46 -6.44 1.30
CA LEU A 125 -4.78 -5.47 2.14
C LEU A 125 -3.31 -5.88 2.36
N PRO A 126 -2.41 -4.91 2.58
CA PRO A 126 -1.06 -5.19 3.06
C PRO A 126 -1.07 -6.10 4.29
N VAL A 127 -0.49 -7.29 4.17
CA VAL A 127 -0.47 -8.29 5.24
C VAL A 127 0.59 -7.88 6.28
N LEU A 128 0.13 -7.63 7.50
CA LEU A 128 0.97 -7.33 8.66
C LEU A 128 1.42 -8.61 9.38
N ARG A 129 0.54 -9.61 9.47
CA ARG A 129 0.82 -10.87 10.17
C ARG A 129 -0.10 -11.99 9.68
N ILE A 130 0.45 -13.19 9.54
CA ILE A 130 -0.31 -14.45 9.41
C ILE A 130 0.14 -15.36 10.55
N ASP A 131 -0.82 -15.86 11.33
CA ASP A 131 -0.60 -16.82 12.40
C ASP A 131 -1.49 -18.05 12.17
N PRO A 132 -0.96 -19.10 11.52
CA PRO A 132 -1.71 -20.33 11.27
C PRO A 132 -2.05 -21.09 12.55
N GLU A 133 -1.28 -20.98 13.62
CA GLU A 133 -1.58 -21.66 14.88
C GLU A 133 -2.79 -21.03 15.57
N GLN A 134 -2.91 -19.70 15.48
CA GLN A 134 -4.04 -18.94 16.01
C GLN A 134 -5.19 -18.73 15.00
N GLN A 135 -5.06 -19.27 13.78
CA GLN A 135 -6.05 -19.18 12.71
C GLN A 135 -6.43 -17.73 12.42
N LEU A 136 -5.41 -16.89 12.24
CA LEU A 136 -5.55 -15.43 12.26
C LEU A 136 -4.68 -14.74 11.21
N VAL A 137 -5.27 -13.76 10.54
CA VAL A 137 -4.62 -12.92 9.52
C VAL A 137 -4.85 -11.46 9.87
N VAL A 138 -3.81 -10.65 9.77
CA VAL A 138 -3.83 -9.23 10.09
C VAL A 138 -3.39 -8.43 8.86
N GLY A 139 -4.19 -7.46 8.45
CA GLY A 139 -3.88 -6.50 7.41
C GLY A 139 -3.93 -5.05 7.91
N SER A 140 -3.31 -4.15 7.15
CA SER A 140 -3.39 -2.69 7.34
C SER A 140 -4.42 -2.10 6.37
N ASP A 141 -5.30 -1.22 6.83
CA ASP A 141 -6.19 -0.46 5.94
C ASP A 141 -6.06 1.06 6.23
N PRO A 142 -5.58 1.88 5.26
CA PRO A 142 -5.43 3.32 5.44
C PRO A 142 -6.77 4.08 5.52
N ARG A 143 -7.88 3.41 5.21
CA ARG A 143 -9.25 3.91 5.39
C ARG A 143 -10.11 2.79 5.92
N ILE A 144 -11.34 3.06 6.36
CA ILE A 144 -12.28 1.96 6.62
C ILE A 144 -12.97 1.58 5.32
N SER A 145 -12.77 0.35 4.84
CA SER A 145 -13.40 -0.21 3.65
C SER A 145 -14.83 -0.68 3.93
N ILE A 146 -15.66 -0.77 2.88
CA ILE A 146 -17.08 -1.11 3.04
C ILE A 146 -17.30 -2.60 3.31
N PHE A 147 -16.43 -3.48 2.79
CA PHE A 147 -16.46 -4.91 3.07
C PHE A 147 -15.09 -5.43 3.47
N TYR A 148 -15.08 -6.43 4.37
CA TYR A 148 -13.90 -7.21 4.73
C TYR A 148 -14.18 -8.71 4.72
N ALA A 149 -13.21 -9.50 4.27
CA ALA A 149 -13.28 -10.97 4.27
C ALA A 149 -11.88 -11.61 4.20
N LEU A 150 -11.79 -12.93 4.43
CA LEU A 150 -10.57 -13.69 4.19
C LEU A 150 -10.44 -14.01 2.71
N LEU A 151 -9.27 -13.75 2.12
CA LEU A 151 -8.90 -14.21 0.79
C LEU A 151 -7.89 -15.36 0.94
N ASP A 152 -8.11 -16.45 0.22
CA ASP A 152 -7.22 -17.61 0.13
C ASP A 152 -6.30 -17.58 -1.10
N ASP A 153 -6.63 -16.78 -2.11
CA ASP A 153 -5.85 -16.59 -3.33
C ASP A 153 -5.58 -15.10 -3.63
N ALA A 154 -4.80 -14.43 -2.78
CA ALA A 154 -4.36 -13.06 -2.98
C ALA A 154 -3.30 -12.96 -4.10
N ALA A 155 -3.71 -13.15 -5.36
CA ALA A 155 -2.93 -12.67 -6.52
C ALA A 155 -3.23 -11.19 -6.70
N GLY A 156 -2.18 -10.39 -6.87
CA GLY A 156 -2.34 -9.05 -7.42
C GLY A 156 -3.01 -9.14 -8.79
N GLY A 157 -4.30 -8.82 -8.86
CA GLY A 157 -5.08 -8.76 -10.08
C GLY A 157 -6.30 -9.68 -10.09
N GLY A 158 -7.43 -9.15 -9.60
CA GLY A 158 -8.79 -9.50 -10.03
C GLY A 158 -9.22 -10.95 -9.83
N SER A 159 -9.88 -11.23 -8.70
CA SER A 159 -10.86 -12.32 -8.69
C SER A 159 -12.05 -11.89 -9.56
N THR A 160 -11.93 -12.18 -10.87
CA THR A 160 -12.97 -11.87 -11.84
C THR A 160 -14.04 -12.94 -11.67
N GLY A 161 -15.14 -12.58 -11.01
CA GLY A 161 -16.38 -13.32 -11.11
C GLY A 161 -16.70 -13.57 -12.58
N THR A 162 -16.77 -14.85 -12.96
CA THR A 162 -17.02 -15.29 -14.33
C THR A 162 -18.36 -14.74 -14.80
N SER A 163 -18.33 -13.67 -15.59
CA SER A 163 -19.46 -13.21 -16.39
C SER A 163 -19.18 -13.55 -17.84
N THR A 164 -19.93 -14.54 -18.33
CA THR A 164 -19.92 -14.98 -19.72
C THR A 164 -20.44 -13.85 -20.61
N GLY A 165 -19.52 -13.18 -21.31
CA GLY A 165 -19.82 -12.14 -22.29
C GLY A 165 -19.06 -12.37 -23.59
N THR A 166 -19.64 -13.17 -24.48
CA THR A 166 -19.14 -13.42 -25.84
C THR A 166 -18.98 -12.12 -26.62
N SER A 167 -17.75 -11.76 -27.00
CA SER A 167 -17.49 -10.76 -28.04
C SER A 167 -16.40 -11.24 -28.98
N THR A 168 -16.82 -11.65 -30.17
CA THR A 168 -16.02 -12.05 -31.33
C THR A 168 -15.36 -10.82 -31.97
N GLY A 169 -14.08 -10.92 -32.35
CA GLY A 169 -13.40 -9.90 -33.19
C GLY A 169 -11.90 -10.16 -33.32
N THR A 170 -11.49 -11.24 -33.98
CA THR A 170 -10.83 -11.25 -35.31
C THR A 170 -9.53 -10.41 -35.41
N SER A 171 -8.42 -11.13 -35.35
CA SER A 171 -7.06 -10.71 -35.71
C SER A 171 -6.93 -10.38 -37.20
N THR A 172 -6.04 -9.46 -37.56
CA THR A 172 -5.26 -9.57 -38.79
C THR A 172 -3.90 -8.90 -38.59
N SER A 173 -2.85 -9.72 -38.65
CA SER A 173 -1.46 -9.32 -38.79
C SER A 173 -1.19 -8.83 -40.21
N GLY A 174 -0.23 -7.91 -40.35
CA GLY A 174 0.45 -7.63 -41.60
C GLY A 174 1.87 -7.10 -41.30
N PRO A 175 2.94 -7.74 -41.79
CA PRO A 175 4.30 -7.25 -41.67
C PRO A 175 4.71 -6.50 -42.95
N VAL A 176 5.59 -5.51 -42.83
CA VAL A 176 6.47 -5.07 -43.93
C VAL A 176 7.78 -4.50 -43.36
N THR A 177 8.86 -4.97 -43.96
CA THR A 177 10.28 -4.68 -43.74
C THR A 177 10.80 -3.57 -44.66
N ASP A 178 12.05 -3.15 -44.40
CA ASP A 178 13.03 -2.53 -45.31
C ASP A 178 12.78 -1.06 -45.71
N ASP A 179 13.76 -0.19 -45.97
CA ASP A 179 15.22 -0.20 -46.11
C ASP A 179 15.63 1.29 -46.22
N GLY A 180 16.91 1.65 -46.03
CA GLY A 180 17.43 2.91 -46.59
C GLY A 180 18.48 3.64 -45.76
N SER A 181 19.73 3.25 -46.00
CA SER A 181 20.99 3.77 -45.45
C SER A 181 21.45 5.14 -45.99
N THR A 182 22.54 5.65 -45.39
CA THR A 182 23.51 6.68 -45.84
C THR A 182 23.12 8.15 -45.58
N GLY A 183 23.97 9.05 -45.11
CA GLY A 183 25.41 9.08 -44.84
C GLY A 183 25.84 10.56 -44.78
N GLY A 184 26.83 10.91 -43.97
CA GLY A 184 27.36 12.29 -43.94
C GLY A 184 28.15 12.63 -42.67
N SER A 185 29.41 12.19 -42.65
CA SER A 185 30.56 12.83 -41.97
C SER A 185 30.70 14.30 -42.47
N ASP A 186 31.33 15.29 -41.85
CA ASP A 186 32.61 15.50 -41.13
C ASP A 186 32.40 16.80 -40.29
N ASP A 187 33.10 17.13 -39.20
CA ASP A 187 34.45 17.70 -39.24
C ASP A 187 35.06 17.81 -37.84
N ASP A 188 36.33 17.42 -37.82
CA ASP A 188 37.35 17.49 -36.77
C ASP A 188 37.89 18.91 -36.60
N THR A 189 38.15 19.35 -35.37
CA THR A 189 39.26 20.26 -35.08
C THR A 189 39.79 20.01 -33.66
N GLY A 190 40.80 19.14 -33.54
CA GLY A 190 41.67 19.09 -32.35
C GLY A 190 42.75 20.19 -32.38
N PRO A 191 43.90 20.01 -31.71
CA PRO A 191 44.09 19.74 -30.29
C PRO A 191 45.06 20.77 -29.65
N GLY A 192 45.14 20.84 -28.32
CA GLY A 192 46.15 21.67 -27.65
C GLY A 192 46.21 21.45 -26.13
N PRO A 193 47.40 21.15 -25.56
CA PRO A 193 47.55 20.66 -24.19
C PRO A 193 47.80 21.80 -23.20
N VAL A 194 47.36 21.62 -21.96
CA VAL A 194 47.95 22.31 -20.80
C VAL A 194 48.27 21.29 -19.72
N THR A 195 49.55 21.14 -19.46
CA THR A 195 50.14 20.57 -18.24
C THR A 195 50.41 21.74 -17.30
N ASP A 196 50.02 21.66 -16.02
CA ASP A 196 50.97 21.64 -14.91
C ASP A 196 50.25 21.36 -13.58
N ASP A 197 51.01 20.68 -12.72
CA ASP A 197 50.79 20.30 -11.33
C ASP A 197 50.16 21.36 -10.42
N SER A 198 49.37 20.90 -9.44
CA SER A 198 49.74 20.99 -8.01
C SER A 198 48.64 20.41 -7.13
N ASP A 199 49.05 19.51 -6.24
CA ASP A 199 48.44 19.29 -4.93
C ASP A 199 47.99 20.63 -4.33
N ASP A 200 46.70 20.75 -4.01
CA ASP A 200 46.26 21.62 -2.94
C ASP A 200 45.23 20.86 -2.11
N GLY A 201 45.66 20.49 -0.90
CA GLY A 201 44.81 20.02 0.17
C GLY A 201 43.82 21.12 0.54
N GLY A 202 42.71 21.15 -0.19
CA GLY A 202 41.54 21.93 0.12
C GLY A 202 40.83 21.32 1.34
N SER A 203 41.37 21.62 2.51
CA SER A 203 40.65 21.53 3.78
C SER A 203 39.42 22.44 3.67
N SER A 204 38.29 21.90 3.23
CA SER A 204 37.00 22.58 3.36
C SER A 204 36.62 22.57 4.84
N SER A 205 37.08 23.59 5.54
CA SER A 205 36.60 23.90 6.87
C SER A 205 35.11 24.25 6.82
N GLY A 206 34.28 23.26 7.13
CA GLY A 206 33.24 23.43 8.14
C GLY A 206 31.82 23.71 7.67
N GLU A 207 31.36 23.09 6.58
CA GLU A 207 30.00 22.53 6.65
C GLU A 207 30.09 21.27 7.51
N PRO A 208 29.22 21.08 8.51
CA PRO A 208 29.21 19.83 9.25
C PRO A 208 29.00 18.70 8.24
N ALA A 209 30.00 17.83 8.09
CA ALA A 209 29.85 16.65 7.25
C ALA A 209 28.69 15.84 7.81
N VAL A 210 27.67 15.60 6.99
CA VAL A 210 26.52 14.81 7.37
C VAL A 210 27.01 13.42 7.79
N SER A 211 26.66 12.99 9.00
CA SER A 211 27.11 11.72 9.56
C SER A 211 25.91 10.84 9.90
N TYR A 212 26.15 9.53 9.90
CA TYR A 212 25.09 8.57 10.23
C TYR A 212 24.56 8.83 11.64
N ALA A 213 25.44 8.85 12.65
CA ALA A 213 25.03 9.00 14.04
C ALA A 213 24.35 10.35 14.35
N ALA A 214 24.75 11.43 13.70
CA ALA A 214 24.23 12.77 13.99
C ALA A 214 22.94 13.10 13.24
N ASP A 215 22.84 12.71 11.97
CA ASP A 215 21.84 13.27 11.06
C ASP A 215 20.89 12.21 10.48
N VAL A 216 21.38 10.99 10.22
CA VAL A 216 20.61 9.95 9.53
C VAL A 216 19.94 8.99 10.49
N GLU A 217 20.65 8.51 11.52
CA GLU A 217 20.14 7.57 12.52
C GLU A 217 18.88 8.08 13.23
N PRO A 218 18.79 9.35 13.70
CA PRO A 218 17.58 9.85 14.35
C PRO A 218 16.36 9.81 13.43
N THR A 219 16.57 10.08 12.14
CA THR A 219 15.52 10.06 11.12
C THR A 219 15.05 8.63 10.85
N LEU A 220 15.99 7.71 10.59
CA LEU A 220 15.66 6.31 10.30
C LEU A 220 14.98 5.64 11.50
N THR A 221 15.43 5.93 12.72
CA THR A 221 14.82 5.36 13.93
C THR A 221 13.45 5.96 14.26
N ALA A 222 13.21 7.23 13.95
CA ALA A 222 11.92 7.88 14.20
C ALA A 222 10.86 7.53 13.16
N ILE A 223 11.25 7.41 11.89
CA ILE A 223 10.30 7.32 10.76
C ILE A 223 10.19 5.90 10.23
N CYS A 224 11.28 5.13 10.22
CA CYS A 224 11.32 3.78 9.66
C CYS A 224 11.14 2.70 10.74
N THR A 225 10.27 2.98 11.72
CA THR A 225 10.00 2.13 12.91
C THR A 225 9.42 0.76 12.57
N CYS A 226 8.91 0.58 11.35
CA CYS A 226 8.48 -0.72 10.86
C CYS A 226 9.66 -1.71 10.80
N HIS A 227 10.88 -1.26 10.51
CA HIS A 227 12.05 -2.12 10.23
C HIS A 227 12.72 -2.64 11.50
N ILE A 228 12.08 -3.63 12.13
CA ILE A 228 12.57 -4.36 13.31
C ILE A 228 13.11 -5.74 12.94
N GLU A 229 13.94 -6.34 13.82
CA GLU A 229 14.56 -7.65 13.56
C GLU A 229 13.52 -8.73 13.25
N GLY A 230 13.78 -9.51 12.19
CA GLY A 230 12.94 -10.65 11.80
C GLY A 230 11.73 -10.32 10.91
N VAL A 231 11.50 -9.04 10.57
CA VAL A 231 10.46 -8.62 9.60
C VAL A 231 11.07 -7.77 8.47
N GLN A 232 10.30 -7.48 7.42
CA GLN A 232 10.68 -6.63 6.26
C GLN A 232 12.06 -6.98 5.65
N ALA A 233 12.11 -8.15 5.03
CA ALA A 233 13.31 -8.68 4.38
C ALA A 233 14.53 -8.88 5.33
N GLY A 234 14.25 -9.00 6.63
CA GLY A 234 15.27 -9.19 7.68
C GLY A 234 16.08 -7.93 7.97
N LEU A 235 15.59 -6.75 7.56
CA LEU A 235 16.25 -5.48 7.80
C LEU A 235 15.77 -4.88 9.13
N SER A 236 16.68 -4.86 10.10
CA SER A 236 16.53 -4.04 11.30
C SER A 236 17.35 -2.77 11.14
N LEU A 237 16.67 -1.64 11.04
CA LEU A 237 17.33 -0.32 11.03
C LEU A 237 17.83 0.06 12.42
N MET A 238 17.37 -0.64 13.46
CA MET A 238 17.88 -0.51 14.84
C MET A 238 19.24 -1.21 15.03
N SER A 239 19.68 -2.04 14.09
CA SER A 239 20.97 -2.73 14.18
C SER A 239 22.14 -1.86 13.69
N GLY A 240 21.87 -0.59 13.34
CA GLY A 240 22.86 0.47 13.15
C GLY A 240 23.60 0.43 11.81
N TYR A 241 24.55 1.36 11.67
CA TYR A 241 25.38 1.60 10.49
C TYR A 241 25.87 0.34 9.77
N GLY A 242 26.44 -0.63 10.51
CA GLY A 242 27.06 -1.83 9.94
C GLY A 242 26.08 -2.83 9.31
N ASN A 243 24.77 -2.63 9.46
CA ASN A 243 23.73 -3.41 8.78
C ASN A 243 23.19 -2.71 7.53
N LEU A 244 23.67 -1.49 7.24
CA LEU A 244 23.21 -0.65 6.14
C LEU A 244 24.29 -0.44 5.08
N VAL A 245 25.49 -0.09 5.51
CA VAL A 245 26.57 0.30 4.59
C VAL A 245 27.36 -0.93 4.14
N ASP A 246 27.60 -1.06 2.84
CA ASP A 246 28.28 -2.19 2.20
C ASP A 246 27.59 -3.55 2.45
N VAL A 247 26.27 -3.54 2.62
CA VAL A 247 25.47 -4.74 2.86
C VAL A 247 24.49 -4.94 1.71
N PRO A 248 24.50 -6.09 1.02
CA PRO A 248 23.57 -6.37 -0.06
C PRO A 248 22.11 -6.23 0.35
N SER A 249 21.30 -5.64 -0.52
CA SER A 249 19.85 -5.58 -0.34
C SER A 249 19.22 -6.96 -0.48
N THR A 250 18.33 -7.30 0.45
CA THR A 250 17.58 -8.56 0.38
C THR A 250 16.56 -8.55 -0.77
N GLU A 251 15.96 -7.40 -1.06
CA GLU A 251 14.94 -7.25 -2.11
C GLU A 251 15.54 -7.04 -3.50
N ALA A 252 16.74 -6.45 -3.57
CA ALA A 252 17.47 -6.24 -4.82
C ALA A 252 18.97 -6.59 -4.65
N PRO A 253 19.36 -7.88 -4.66
CA PRO A 253 20.73 -8.31 -4.33
C PRO A 253 21.85 -7.82 -5.26
N ALA A 254 21.51 -7.11 -6.34
CA ALA A 254 22.46 -6.45 -7.22
C ALA A 254 22.90 -5.07 -6.71
N LEU A 255 22.25 -4.56 -5.67
CA LEU A 255 22.53 -3.27 -5.02
C LEU A 255 22.80 -3.48 -3.54
N ASP A 256 23.63 -2.62 -2.97
CA ASP A 256 23.78 -2.53 -1.53
C ASP A 256 22.63 -1.71 -0.92
N ARG A 257 22.34 -1.94 0.36
CA ARG A 257 21.34 -1.15 1.09
C ARG A 257 21.75 0.33 1.08
N ILE A 258 23.03 0.58 1.32
CA ILE A 258 23.75 1.84 1.11
C ILE A 258 25.12 1.51 0.51
N GLU A 259 25.38 2.03 -0.70
CA GLU A 259 26.70 2.06 -1.33
C GLU A 259 27.36 3.43 -1.04
N PRO A 260 28.50 3.47 -0.33
CA PRO A 260 29.22 4.71 -0.05
C PRO A 260 29.58 5.49 -1.33
N GLY A 261 29.11 6.73 -1.43
CA GLY A 261 29.45 7.64 -2.52
C GLY A 261 28.57 7.49 -3.76
N ASP A 262 27.64 6.52 -3.79
CA ASP A 262 26.79 6.27 -4.96
C ASP A 262 25.31 6.04 -4.56
N PRO A 263 24.46 7.09 -4.63
CA PRO A 263 23.03 6.96 -4.41
C PRO A 263 22.33 6.03 -5.42
N ASP A 264 22.77 5.99 -6.67
CA ASP A 264 22.15 5.15 -7.72
C ASP A 264 22.48 3.66 -7.54
N ALA A 265 23.54 3.35 -6.77
CA ALA A 265 23.86 2.00 -6.32
C ALA A 265 23.24 1.65 -4.95
N SER A 266 22.53 2.59 -4.31
CA SER A 266 21.97 2.44 -2.95
C SER A 266 20.47 2.10 -2.98
N TYR A 267 20.11 0.90 -2.56
CA TYR A 267 18.71 0.46 -2.58
C TYR A 267 17.79 1.31 -1.68
N LEU A 268 18.29 1.78 -0.53
CA LEU A 268 17.51 2.67 0.35
C LEU A 268 17.15 3.98 -0.37
N TRP A 269 18.07 4.54 -1.15
CA TRP A 269 17.84 5.76 -1.95
C TRP A 269 16.68 5.57 -2.94
N HIS A 270 16.64 4.43 -3.61
CA HIS A 270 15.54 4.09 -4.51
C HIS A 270 14.21 3.89 -3.81
N LYS A 271 14.22 3.32 -2.60
CA LYS A 271 12.99 3.12 -1.80
C LYS A 271 12.41 4.45 -1.33
N ILE A 272 13.25 5.43 -0.95
CA ILE A 272 12.76 6.75 -0.51
C ILE A 272 12.39 7.68 -1.67
N ASN A 273 12.93 7.47 -2.87
CA ASN A 273 12.55 8.19 -4.10
C ASN A 273 11.46 7.50 -4.93
N GLY A 274 11.01 6.31 -4.53
CA GLY A 274 10.00 5.53 -5.26
C GLY A 274 10.44 5.01 -6.62
N THR A 275 11.75 4.88 -6.84
CA THR A 275 12.34 4.34 -8.07
C THR A 275 12.79 2.88 -7.93
N HIS A 276 12.57 2.25 -6.78
CA HIS A 276 13.02 0.88 -6.46
C HIS A 276 12.53 -0.17 -7.45
N ALA A 277 11.32 -0.03 -8.02
CA ALA A 277 10.81 -0.96 -9.04
C ALA A 277 11.65 -0.93 -10.34
N SER A 278 12.31 0.20 -10.65
CA SER A 278 13.14 0.34 -11.86
C SER A 278 14.51 -0.35 -11.74
N VAL A 279 14.96 -0.62 -10.51
CA VAL A 279 16.25 -1.27 -10.22
C VAL A 279 16.10 -2.73 -9.77
N GLY A 280 14.95 -3.34 -10.08
CA GLY A 280 14.67 -4.74 -9.73
C GLY A 280 14.24 -4.97 -8.28
N GLY A 281 13.91 -3.89 -7.56
CA GLY A 281 13.31 -3.95 -6.23
C GLY A 281 11.82 -4.31 -6.23
N SER A 282 11.25 -4.40 -5.04
CA SER A 282 9.84 -4.79 -4.85
C SER A 282 9.16 -3.98 -3.73
N GLY A 283 7.84 -4.15 -3.60
CA GLY A 283 7.02 -3.45 -2.61
C GLY A 283 6.73 -1.99 -2.96
N ASN A 284 6.34 -1.21 -1.95
CA ASN A 284 6.03 0.22 -2.07
C ASN A 284 7.26 1.10 -1.76
N PRO A 285 7.24 2.38 -2.15
CA PRO A 285 8.18 3.37 -1.63
C PRO A 285 8.10 3.43 -0.10
N MET A 286 9.22 3.77 0.54
CA MET A 286 9.31 3.91 1.99
C MET A 286 9.58 5.37 2.38
N PRO A 287 9.12 5.84 3.54
CA PRO A 287 8.22 5.15 4.47
C PRO A 287 6.76 5.13 3.96
N ALA A 288 6.11 3.96 4.05
CA ALA A 288 4.66 3.83 3.99
C ALA A 288 4.15 3.60 5.42
N PRO A 289 3.00 4.17 5.84
CA PRO A 289 2.07 5.06 5.13
C PRO A 289 2.40 6.57 5.26
N ALA A 290 3.59 6.96 5.75
CA ALA A 290 3.91 8.35 6.13
C ALA A 290 4.03 9.40 4.99
N GLY A 291 3.58 9.10 3.77
CA GLY A 291 3.63 10.04 2.64
C GLY A 291 5.03 10.29 2.06
N GLY A 292 6.01 9.44 2.39
CA GLY A 292 7.42 9.63 2.04
C GLY A 292 8.19 10.49 3.05
N LEU A 293 9.49 10.66 2.82
CA LEU A 293 10.31 11.59 3.60
C LEU A 293 10.14 13.01 3.03
N ASP A 294 10.23 14.04 3.87
CA ASP A 294 10.26 15.41 3.36
C ASP A 294 11.54 15.66 2.55
N ALA A 295 11.47 16.63 1.64
CA ALA A 295 12.58 16.93 0.73
C ALA A 295 13.90 17.29 1.46
N GLY A 296 13.82 17.90 2.65
CA GLY A 296 14.99 18.21 3.46
C GLY A 296 15.65 16.95 3.99
N THR A 297 14.84 16.01 4.50
CA THR A 297 15.32 14.71 4.94
C THR A 297 15.92 13.88 3.80
N ILE A 298 15.27 13.85 2.62
CA ILE A 298 15.81 13.16 1.44
C ILE A 298 17.16 13.76 1.06
N ALA A 299 17.29 15.09 1.02
CA ALA A 299 18.55 15.76 0.72
C ALA A 299 19.66 15.47 1.75
N THR A 300 19.32 15.36 3.04
CA THR A 300 20.28 14.95 4.09
C THR A 300 20.80 13.54 3.84
N ILE A 301 19.91 12.59 3.50
CA ILE A 301 20.30 11.21 3.20
C ILE A 301 21.14 11.15 1.91
N GLU A 302 20.76 11.91 0.87
CA GLU A 302 21.53 12.01 -0.38
C GLU A 302 22.95 12.53 -0.13
N ALA A 303 23.08 13.60 0.66
CA ALA A 303 24.35 14.22 1.01
C ALA A 303 25.22 13.27 1.85
N TRP A 304 24.61 12.52 2.77
CA TRP A 304 25.30 11.50 3.54
C TRP A 304 25.86 10.38 2.65
N ILE A 305 25.02 9.80 1.77
CA ILE A 305 25.44 8.73 0.86
C ILE A 305 26.54 9.24 -0.07
N SER A 306 26.31 10.38 -0.74
CA SER A 306 27.27 11.00 -1.67
C SER A 306 28.59 11.39 -0.99
N GLY A 307 28.55 11.73 0.31
CA GLY A 307 29.70 12.02 1.16
C GLY A 307 30.51 10.79 1.59
N GLY A 308 30.19 9.60 1.06
CA GLY A 308 30.83 8.34 1.40
C GLY A 308 30.22 7.66 2.63
N ALA A 309 28.95 7.97 2.94
CA ALA A 309 28.18 7.37 4.01
C ALA A 309 28.95 7.29 5.34
N GLN A 310 29.45 8.42 5.87
CA GLN A 310 30.29 8.42 7.08
C GLN A 310 29.50 8.00 8.35
N PRO A 311 30.09 7.23 9.29
CA PRO A 311 29.43 6.79 10.51
C PRO A 311 29.02 7.92 11.48
#